data_AF-K1RZI8-F1
#
_entry.id   AF-K1RZI8-F1
#
_cell.length_a   1.000
_cell.length_b   1.000
_cell.length_c   1.000
_cell.angle_alpha   90.00
_cell.angle_beta   90.00
_cell.angle_gamma   90.00
#
_symmetry.space_group_name_H-M   'P 1'
#
loop_
_entity.id
_entity.type
_entity.pdbx_description
1 polymer ?
#
loop_
_entity_poly.entity_id
_entity_poly.type
_entity_poly.pdbx_seq_one_letter_code
_entity_poly.pdbx_strand_id
1 'polypeptide(L)'
;MQLSIVEFARNVIGYKDAHSMELNPDTTHPVIHIMSDQIGIEDIGGTLRLGSYPCVLKDNSLAYKLYGKKEIEERHRHRYEVNNDYREVLEENGMPFADFHRTAVL
;
A
#
# COMPACT_ATOMS: atom_id res chain seq x y z
N MET A 1 -2.83 -6.32 5.67
CA MET A 1 -1.73 -5.53 5.07
C MET A 1 -1.40 -4.31 5.92
N GLN A 2 -2.34 -3.38 6.13
CA GLN A 2 -2.06 -2.06 6.74
C GLN A 2 -1.30 -2.11 8.08
N LEU A 3 -1.77 -2.89 9.05
CA LEU A 3 -1.10 -2.97 10.37
C LEU A 3 0.28 -3.61 10.32
N SER A 4 0.55 -4.49 9.35
CA SER A 4 1.87 -5.08 9.15
C SER A 4 2.90 -4.03 8.73
N ILE A 5 2.49 -3.06 7.90
CA ILE A 5 3.35 -1.93 7.50
C ILE A 5 3.57 -0.98 8.68
N VAL A 6 2.51 -0.70 9.46
CA VAL A 6 2.62 0.14 10.67
C VAL A 6 3.58 -0.47 11.69
N GLU A 7 3.46 -1.77 11.96
CA GLU A 7 4.34 -2.49 12.89
C GLU A 7 5.80 -2.45 12.43
N PHE A 8 6.05 -2.76 11.16
CA PHE A 8 7.38 -2.74 10.58
C PHE A 8 8.01 -1.34 10.61
N ALA A 9 7.26 -0.31 10.24
CA ALA A 9 7.73 1.08 10.29
C ALA A 9 8.13 1.49 11.72
N ARG A 10 7.37 1.07 12.75
CA ARG A 10 7.68 1.40 14.16
C ARG A 10 8.89 0.67 14.69
N ASN A 11 9.02 -0.61 14.34
CA ASN A 11 9.96 -1.51 15.02
C ASN A 11 11.25 -1.74 14.25
N VAL A 12 11.19 -1.80 12.92
CA VAL A 12 12.37 -2.00 12.06
C VAL A 12 12.96 -0.67 11.61
N ILE A 13 12.13 0.23 11.07
CA ILE A 13 12.61 1.54 10.56
C ILE A 13 12.81 2.54 11.71
N GLY A 14 11.96 2.48 12.73
CA GLY A 14 12.05 3.33 13.92
C GLY A 14 11.09 4.52 13.95
N TYR A 15 10.16 4.64 13.00
CA TYR A 15 9.11 5.65 12.98
C TYR A 15 8.06 5.37 14.05
N LYS A 16 8.32 5.78 15.29
CA LYS A 16 7.54 5.36 16.47
C LYS A 16 6.08 5.77 16.45
N ASP A 17 5.75 6.89 15.82
CA ASP A 17 4.37 7.38 15.68
C ASP A 17 3.73 6.96 14.35
N ALA A 18 4.40 6.16 13.51
CA ALA A 18 3.86 5.72 12.22
C ALA A 18 2.48 5.09 12.39
N HIS A 19 1.53 5.53 11.57
CA HIS A 19 0.14 5.09 11.67
C HIS A 19 -0.58 5.18 10.32
N SER A 20 -1.76 4.56 10.27
CA SER A 20 -2.81 4.92 9.30
C SER A 20 -3.48 6.23 9.67
N MET A 21 -3.61 7.12 8.69
CA MET A 21 -4.40 8.36 8.82
C MET A 21 -5.89 8.10 9.00
N GLU A 22 -6.38 6.90 8.69
CA GLU A 22 -7.76 6.50 9.03
C GLU A 22 -8.00 6.51 10.54
N LEU A 23 -6.97 6.17 11.33
CA LEU A 23 -7.09 5.93 12.76
C LEU A 23 -6.38 6.98 13.61
N ASN A 24 -5.28 7.56 13.10
CA ASN A 24 -4.56 8.64 13.75
C ASN A 24 -4.19 9.70 12.70
N PRO A 25 -5.05 10.70 12.48
CA PRO A 25 -4.79 11.78 11.52
C PRO A 25 -3.58 12.66 11.90
N ASP A 26 -3.19 12.67 13.17
CA ASP A 26 -2.10 13.52 13.69
C ASP A 26 -0.72 12.84 13.62
N THR A 27 -0.62 11.64 13.01
CA THR A 27 0.68 10.99 12.81
C THR A 27 1.59 11.84 11.92
N THR A 28 2.85 11.99 12.31
CA THR A 28 3.86 12.62 11.46
C THR A 28 4.42 11.65 10.41
N HIS A 29 4.15 10.35 10.56
CA HIS A 29 4.55 9.31 9.62
C HIS A 29 3.34 8.53 9.08
N PRO A 30 2.55 9.11 8.15
CA PRO A 30 1.35 8.49 7.59
C PRO A 30 1.71 7.40 6.57
N VAL A 31 2.15 6.24 7.06
CA VAL A 31 2.55 5.09 6.23
C VAL A 31 1.38 4.40 5.53
N ILE A 32 0.16 4.61 6.04
CA ILE A 32 -1.08 4.19 5.38
C ILE A 32 -1.94 5.44 5.16
N HIS A 33 -2.26 5.71 3.89
CA HIS A 33 -2.94 6.93 3.46
C HIS A 33 -3.92 6.62 2.31
N ILE A 34 -4.90 7.49 2.10
CA ILE A 34 -5.63 7.58 0.82
C ILE A 34 -4.64 7.99 -0.30
N MET A 35 -4.87 7.54 -1.53
CA MET A 35 -3.99 7.91 -2.66
C MET A 35 -3.94 9.43 -2.85
N SER A 36 -2.78 9.96 -3.24
CA SER A 36 -2.54 11.39 -3.40
C SER A 36 -3.54 12.07 -4.34
N ASP A 37 -3.93 11.41 -5.43
CA ASP A 37 -4.91 11.89 -6.42
C ASP A 37 -6.34 12.02 -5.86
N GLN A 38 -6.57 11.52 -4.65
CA GLN A 38 -7.87 11.49 -3.97
C GLN A 38 -7.89 12.42 -2.75
N ILE A 39 -6.79 13.14 -2.48
CA ILE A 39 -6.71 14.15 -1.43
C ILE A 39 -7.54 15.37 -1.86
N GLY A 40 -8.47 15.81 -0.99
CA GLY A 40 -9.34 16.98 -1.24
C GLY A 40 -10.64 16.68 -1.97
N ILE A 41 -10.93 15.42 -2.29
CA ILE A 41 -12.25 14.99 -2.78
C ILE A 41 -13.18 14.86 -1.56
N GLU A 42 -14.22 15.71 -1.48
CA GLU A 42 -15.14 15.73 -0.32
C GLU A 42 -16.12 14.54 -0.30
N ASP A 43 -16.44 13.97 -1.46
CA ASP A 43 -17.41 12.87 -1.62
C ASP A 43 -16.73 11.61 -2.16
N ILE A 44 -15.88 11.01 -1.33
CA ILE A 44 -15.12 9.81 -1.72
C ILE A 44 -15.98 8.52 -1.67
N GLY A 45 -17.24 8.63 -1.22
CA GLY A 45 -18.22 7.55 -1.20
C GLY A 45 -17.70 6.22 -0.63
N GLY A 46 -18.25 5.11 -1.12
CA GLY A 46 -17.80 3.74 -0.81
C GLY A 46 -16.80 3.16 -1.80
N THR A 47 -16.16 3.99 -2.64
CA THR A 47 -15.68 3.60 -3.98
C THR A 47 -14.17 3.73 -4.24
N LEU A 48 -13.36 4.06 -3.24
CA LEU A 48 -11.92 4.33 -3.41
C LEU A 48 -11.13 3.23 -4.17
N ARG A 49 -11.29 1.95 -3.80
CA ARG A 49 -10.94 0.78 -4.62
C ARG A 49 -11.89 -0.39 -4.37
N LEU A 50 -12.88 -0.51 -5.24
CA LEU A 50 -13.82 -1.63 -5.25
C LEU A 50 -13.80 -2.31 -6.62
N GLY A 51 -13.67 -3.64 -6.66
CA GLY A 51 -13.73 -4.43 -7.90
C GLY A 51 -12.41 -5.09 -8.28
N SER A 52 -12.35 -5.60 -9.51
CA SER A 52 -11.16 -6.29 -10.05
C SER A 52 -10.12 -5.26 -10.49
N TYR A 53 -8.87 -5.38 -10.01
CA TYR A 53 -7.75 -4.55 -10.44
C TYR A 53 -6.59 -5.42 -10.92
N PRO A 54 -5.88 -4.99 -11.98
CA PRO A 54 -4.69 -5.69 -12.43
C PRO A 54 -3.53 -5.48 -11.46
N CYS A 55 -2.81 -6.56 -11.19
CA CYS A 55 -1.54 -6.56 -10.44
C CYS A 55 -0.46 -7.20 -11.30
N VAL A 56 0.70 -6.55 -11.35
CA VAL A 56 1.89 -7.10 -12.01
C VAL A 56 2.83 -7.63 -10.94
N LEU A 57 2.98 -8.95 -10.86
CA LEU A 57 3.85 -9.61 -9.89
C LEU A 57 5.32 -9.47 -10.30
N LYS A 58 6.21 -9.26 -9.33
CA LYS A 58 7.67 -9.32 -9.53
C LYS A 58 8.09 -10.78 -9.73
N ASP A 59 8.91 -11.05 -10.75
CA ASP A 59 9.27 -12.42 -11.19
C ASP A 59 9.96 -13.25 -10.07
N ASN A 60 10.65 -12.59 -9.14
CA ASN A 60 11.34 -13.26 -8.02
C ASN A 60 10.51 -13.36 -6.73
N SER A 61 9.25 -12.93 -6.75
CA SER A 61 8.38 -12.96 -5.57
C SER A 61 7.82 -14.37 -5.30
N LEU A 62 7.50 -14.65 -4.04
CA LEU A 62 6.73 -15.84 -3.69
C LEU A 62 5.34 -15.81 -4.35
N ALA A 63 4.73 -14.63 -4.48
CA ALA A 63 3.46 -14.46 -5.16
C ALA A 63 3.53 -14.96 -6.62
N TYR A 64 4.55 -14.54 -7.39
CA TYR A 64 4.72 -15.02 -8.77
C TYR A 64 4.85 -16.55 -8.85
N LYS A 65 5.61 -17.16 -7.94
CA LYS A 65 5.75 -18.63 -7.87
C LYS A 65 4.43 -19.35 -7.58
N LEU A 66 3.58 -18.77 -6.73
CA LEU A 66 2.29 -19.36 -6.34
C LEU A 66 1.23 -19.18 -7.44
N TYR A 67 1.16 -18.00 -8.05
CA TYR A 67 0.20 -17.72 -9.12
C TYR A 67 0.60 -18.31 -10.47
N GLY A 68 1.90 -18.52 -10.73
CA GLY A 68 2.41 -19.04 -12.00
C GLY A 68 2.20 -18.10 -13.20
N LYS A 69 1.78 -16.85 -12.96
CA LYS A 69 1.49 -15.84 -13.98
C LYS A 69 1.94 -14.46 -13.52
N LYS A 70 2.47 -13.66 -14.44
CA LYS A 70 2.97 -12.30 -14.16
C LYS A 70 1.86 -11.27 -13.95
N GLU A 71 0.82 -11.34 -14.77
CA GLU A 71 -0.31 -10.42 -14.72
C GLU A 71 -1.54 -11.15 -14.19
N ILE A 72 -1.97 -10.75 -13.00
CA ILE A 72 -3.15 -11.30 -12.33
C ILE A 72 -4.19 -10.20 -12.14
N GLU A 73 -5.40 -10.61 -11.80
CA GLU A 73 -6.45 -9.70 -11.38
C GLU A 73 -6.93 -10.10 -9.99
N GLU A 74 -7.00 -9.12 -9.09
CA GLU A 74 -7.46 -9.34 -7.73
C GLU A 74 -8.60 -8.39 -7.38
N ARG A 75 -9.48 -8.84 -6.48
CA ARG A 75 -10.61 -8.03 -6.04
C ARG A 75 -10.22 -7.17 -4.85
N HIS A 76 -10.27 -5.87 -5.04
CA HIS A 76 -10.04 -4.88 -3.99
C HIS A 76 -11.36 -4.46 -3.35
N ARG A 77 -11.32 -4.25 -2.04
CA ARG A 77 -12.40 -3.64 -1.26
C ARG A 77 -11.79 -2.94 -0.04
N HIS A 78 -10.99 -1.92 -0.32
CA HIS A 78 -10.34 -1.11 0.71
C HIS A 78 -10.30 0.36 0.25
N ARG A 79 -9.92 1.24 1.18
CA ARG A 79 -9.94 2.70 0.97
C ARG A 79 -8.57 3.32 1.15
N TYR A 80 -7.80 2.81 2.11
CA TYR A 80 -6.47 3.27 2.43
C TYR A 80 -5.44 2.25 1.97
N GLU A 81 -4.36 2.76 1.40
CA GLU A 81 -3.27 2.00 0.81
C GLU A 81 -1.96 2.33 1.54
N VAL A 82 -0.89 1.62 1.17
CA VAL A 82 0.44 2.08 1.53
C VAL A 82 0.72 3.44 0.90
N ASN A 83 1.25 4.37 1.68
CA ASN A 83 1.69 5.65 1.16
C ASN A 83 2.98 5.43 0.32
N ASN A 84 2.92 5.76 -0.97
CA ASN A 84 4.02 5.53 -1.90
C ASN A 84 5.30 6.30 -1.52
N ASP A 85 5.20 7.41 -0.78
CA ASP A 85 6.35 8.16 -0.26
C ASP A 85 7.23 7.29 0.67
N TYR A 86 6.66 6.24 1.27
CA TYR A 86 7.36 5.33 2.16
C TYR A 86 7.82 4.04 1.46
N ARG A 87 7.53 3.86 0.18
CA ARG A 87 7.79 2.59 -0.52
C ARG A 87 9.27 2.28 -0.60
N GLU A 88 10.09 3.26 -0.98
CA GLU A 88 11.54 3.10 -1.10
C GLU A 88 12.17 2.74 0.25
N VAL A 89 11.88 3.52 1.30
CA VAL A 89 12.43 3.24 2.64
C VAL A 89 11.97 1.88 3.20
N LEU A 90 10.74 1.43 2.90
CA LEU A 90 10.26 0.10 3.28
C LEU A 90 11.05 -1.00 2.56
N GLU A 91 11.28 -0.87 1.25
CA GLU A 91 12.05 -1.84 0.48
C GLU A 91 13.52 -1.90 0.92
N GLU A 92 14.17 -0.75 1.12
CA GLU A 92 15.57 -0.65 1.58
C GLU A 92 15.79 -1.28 2.96
N ASN A 93 14.79 -1.20 3.84
CA ASN A 93 14.86 -1.77 5.19
C ASN A 93 14.42 -3.25 5.24
N GLY A 94 14.11 -3.87 4.10
CA GLY A 94 13.87 -5.31 4.01
C GLY A 94 12.40 -5.74 3.96
N MET A 95 11.47 -4.84 3.63
CA MET A 95 10.08 -5.17 3.31
C MET A 95 9.86 -5.11 1.78
N PRO A 96 10.13 -6.20 1.03
CA PRO A 96 9.96 -6.20 -0.42
C PRO A 96 8.48 -6.23 -0.81
N PHE A 97 8.08 -5.37 -1.75
CA PHE A 97 6.75 -5.46 -2.36
C PHE A 97 6.75 -6.51 -3.48
N ALA A 98 5.76 -7.40 -3.44
CA ALA A 98 5.65 -8.51 -4.39
C ALA A 98 5.04 -8.10 -5.75
N ASP A 99 4.32 -6.98 -5.79
CA ASP A 99 3.61 -6.52 -6.97
C ASP A 99 3.54 -4.98 -7.04
N PHE A 100 2.96 -4.49 -8.14
CA PHE A 100 2.57 -3.10 -8.30
C PHE A 100 1.31 -3.02 -9.17
N HIS A 101 0.46 -2.03 -8.86
CA HIS A 101 -0.68 -1.69 -9.69
C HIS A 101 -0.24 -0.78 -10.85
N ARG A 102 -0.61 -1.13 -12.09
CA ARG A 102 -0.31 -0.29 -13.26
C ARG A 102 -0.93 1.11 -13.20
N THR A 103 -1.99 1.30 -12.41
CA THR A 103 -2.71 2.57 -12.26
C THR A 103 -2.20 3.49 -11.15
N ALA A 104 -1.20 3.07 -10.37
CA ALA A 104 -0.47 3.99 -9.49
C ALA A 104 0.66 4.61 -10.35
N VAL A 105 0.31 5.66 -11.09
CA VAL A 105 1.27 6.42 -11.89
C VAL A 105 2.25 7.12 -10.95
N LEU A 106 3.52 7.11 -11.38
CA LEU A 106 4.68 7.79 -10.84
C LEU A 106 4.44 9.27 -10.50
#